data_AF-A0A6P5L3A6-F1
#
_entry.id   AF-A0A6P5L3A6-F1
#
_cell.length_a   1.000
_cell.length_b   1.000
_cell.length_c   1.000
_cell.angle_alpha   90.00
_cell.angle_beta   90.00
_cell.angle_gamma   90.00
#
_symmetry.space_group_name_H-M   'P 1'
#
loop_
_entity.id
_entity.type
_entity.pdbx_description
1 polymer ?
#
loop_
_entity_poly.entity_id
_entity_poly.type
_entity_poly.pdbx_seq_one_letter_code
_entity_poly.pdbx_strand_id
1 'polypeptide(L)'
;MLDEEGYKELPPSEFLQVAEATWLVLNVLSNSSSATDFQAVGVTKIARSVIAPLAEHHVSVLMLSTYQTDFILVREQDLPVVIHTLSQEFAIYREVDGEPVPVACDDASNGFHKARLGPSPTVHPIQSPQNRFCILTLDPDTLPAIATTLMDVLFYSHSASKEGSSDDPDLDSIPFFAFSLIEGYISIVMDAETQKKFPSDLLLTSSCGELWRMVRIGGQPLGFDECGIVAQIAGPLAAADISAYYISTFNFDHALVPEDGIDSVIEVLQNRQESRC
;
A
#
# COMPACT_ATOMS: atom_id res chain seq x y z
N MET A 1 9.56 5.34 -2.39
CA MET A 1 9.56 4.69 -3.72
C MET A 1 9.76 5.80 -4.73
N LEU A 2 10.75 5.69 -5.61
CA LEU A 2 11.09 6.70 -6.61
C LEU A 2 11.30 5.98 -7.95
N ASP A 3 11.10 6.70 -9.05
CA ASP A 3 11.54 6.26 -10.36
C ASP A 3 13.07 6.37 -10.50
N GLU A 4 13.60 5.93 -11.64
CA GLU A 4 15.04 5.93 -11.87
C GLU A 4 15.65 7.35 -11.91
N GLU A 5 14.91 8.34 -12.41
CA GLU A 5 15.38 9.73 -12.44
C GLU A 5 15.43 10.33 -11.03
N GLY A 6 14.39 10.14 -10.22
CA GLY A 6 14.37 10.57 -8.83
C GLY A 6 15.42 9.86 -7.97
N TYR A 7 15.74 8.60 -8.27
CA TYR A 7 16.79 7.87 -7.56
C TYR A 7 18.19 8.46 -7.79
N LYS A 8 18.49 9.00 -8.99
CA LYS A 8 19.79 9.61 -9.30
C LYS A 8 20.11 10.84 -8.44
N GLU A 9 19.09 11.51 -7.92
CA GLU A 9 19.22 12.68 -7.04
C GLU A 9 19.61 12.30 -5.60
N LEU A 10 19.56 11.01 -5.23
CA LEU A 10 19.90 10.54 -3.89
C LEU A 10 21.36 10.07 -3.81
N PRO A 11 22.25 10.81 -3.11
CA PRO A 11 23.62 10.36 -2.92
C PRO A 11 23.68 9.13 -2.00
N PRO A 12 24.53 8.12 -2.29
CA PRO A 12 24.75 7.00 -1.39
C PRO A 12 25.23 7.48 -0.01
N SER A 13 24.65 6.93 1.06
CA SER A 13 25.08 7.21 2.43
C SER A 13 24.79 6.01 3.33
N GLU A 14 25.40 5.96 4.52
CA GLU A 14 25.15 4.90 5.51
C GLU A 14 23.70 4.92 6.05
N PHE A 15 23.00 6.04 5.89
CA PHE A 15 21.61 6.22 6.33
C PHE A 15 20.58 5.81 5.26
N LEU A 16 21.04 5.52 4.03
CA LEU A 16 20.18 5.15 2.91
C LEU A 16 20.26 3.64 2.66
N GLN A 17 19.13 2.95 2.84
CA GLN A 17 18.98 1.56 2.44
C GLN A 17 18.17 1.48 1.15
N VAL A 18 18.64 0.67 0.21
CA VAL A 18 18.03 0.51 -1.11
C VAL A 18 17.70 -0.97 -1.30
N ALA A 19 16.46 -1.27 -1.70
CA ALA A 19 16.07 -2.64 -2.06
C ALA A 19 16.81 -3.07 -3.33
N GLU A 20 17.22 -4.34 -3.40
CA GLU A 20 18.09 -4.82 -4.49
C GLU A 20 17.42 -4.82 -5.88
N ALA A 21 16.10 -5.02 -5.93
CA ALA A 21 15.35 -5.18 -7.17
C ALA A 21 14.79 -3.85 -7.68
N THR A 22 14.70 -3.72 -9.01
CA THR A 22 13.83 -2.74 -9.67
C THR A 22 12.39 -3.24 -9.66
N TRP A 23 11.46 -2.34 -9.35
CA TRP A 23 10.04 -2.65 -9.21
C TRP A 23 9.23 -1.97 -10.31
N LEU A 24 8.39 -2.74 -10.98
CA LEU A 24 7.42 -2.29 -11.96
C LEU A 24 6.08 -2.02 -11.28
N VAL A 25 5.39 -0.99 -11.75
CA VAL A 25 4.08 -0.59 -11.23
C VAL A 25 2.98 -1.21 -12.08
N LEU A 26 2.02 -1.86 -11.43
CA LEU A 26 0.77 -2.31 -12.01
C LEU A 26 -0.36 -1.49 -11.43
N ASN A 27 -1.34 -1.14 -12.28
CA ASN A 27 -2.57 -0.48 -11.87
C ASN A 27 -3.76 -1.22 -12.50
N VAL A 28 -4.81 -1.44 -11.72
CA VAL A 28 -6.00 -2.18 -12.16
C VAL A 28 -7.13 -1.20 -12.41
N LEU A 29 -7.45 -0.97 -13.68
CA LEU A 29 -8.59 -0.13 -14.07
C LEU A 29 -9.88 -0.96 -13.99
N SER A 30 -10.59 -0.86 -12.87
CA SER A 30 -11.90 -1.50 -12.71
C SER A 30 -13.00 -0.61 -13.30
N ASN A 31 -13.43 -0.90 -14.53
CA ASN A 31 -14.64 -0.31 -15.11
C ASN A 31 -15.90 -0.96 -14.51
N SER A 32 -16.27 -0.62 -13.27
CA SER A 32 -17.55 -1.05 -12.69
C SER A 32 -18.69 -0.31 -13.39
N SER A 33 -19.31 -0.94 -14.39
CA SER A 33 -20.52 -0.46 -15.06
C SER A 33 -21.82 -1.07 -14.50
N SER A 34 -21.74 -1.74 -13.33
CA SER A 34 -22.90 -2.26 -12.60
C SER A 34 -22.98 -1.60 -11.22
N ALA A 35 -23.54 -0.40 -11.18
CA ALA A 35 -23.88 0.31 -9.95
C ALA A 35 -25.11 -0.34 -9.30
N THR A 36 -24.93 -1.41 -8.53
CA THR A 36 -25.99 -1.90 -7.62
C THR A 36 -25.52 -2.44 -6.26
N ASP A 37 -24.23 -2.61 -5.97
CA ASP A 37 -23.80 -3.03 -4.63
C ASP A 37 -22.72 -2.10 -4.07
N PHE A 38 -22.84 -1.80 -2.77
CA PHE A 38 -21.86 -1.06 -1.96
C PHE A 38 -20.57 -1.88 -1.81
N GLN A 39 -19.85 -2.09 -2.90
CA GLN A 39 -18.66 -2.92 -2.90
C GLN A 39 -17.50 -2.19 -2.22
N ALA A 40 -16.81 -2.88 -1.31
CA ALA A 40 -15.61 -2.39 -0.63
C ALA A 40 -14.64 -1.66 -1.58
N VAL A 41 -14.04 -0.56 -1.13
CA VAL A 41 -13.10 0.30 -1.88
C VAL A 41 -11.65 -0.07 -1.57
N GLY A 42 -10.76 0.16 -2.54
CA GLY A 42 -9.32 -0.02 -2.38
C GLY A 42 -8.85 -1.43 -2.72
N VAL A 43 -7.81 -1.87 -2.02
CA VAL A 43 -7.11 -3.15 -2.24
C VAL A 43 -8.02 -4.38 -2.08
N THR A 44 -9.11 -4.26 -1.32
CA THR A 44 -10.07 -5.36 -1.17
C THR A 44 -10.81 -5.71 -2.45
N LYS A 45 -10.97 -4.78 -3.40
CA LYS A 45 -11.54 -5.07 -4.73
C LYS A 45 -10.69 -6.04 -5.54
N ILE A 46 -9.36 -5.90 -5.42
CA ILE A 46 -8.37 -6.67 -6.19
C ILE A 46 -7.81 -7.86 -5.41
N ALA A 47 -8.27 -8.07 -4.17
CA ALA A 47 -7.76 -9.12 -3.28
C ALA A 47 -7.87 -10.52 -3.91
N ARG A 48 -9.01 -10.83 -4.52
CA ARG A 48 -9.29 -12.16 -5.11
C ARG A 48 -8.74 -12.32 -6.52
N SER A 49 -8.77 -11.27 -7.33
CA SER A 49 -8.44 -11.35 -8.76
C SER A 49 -6.96 -11.06 -9.05
N VAL A 50 -6.26 -10.34 -8.16
CA VAL A 50 -4.85 -9.99 -8.37
C VAL A 50 -3.96 -10.43 -7.20
N ILE A 51 -4.27 -10.00 -5.98
CA ILE A 51 -3.36 -10.21 -4.83
C ILE A 51 -3.21 -11.71 -4.51
N ALA A 52 -4.30 -12.47 -4.42
CA ALA A 52 -4.24 -13.90 -4.13
C ALA A 52 -3.55 -14.71 -5.24
N PRO A 53 -3.89 -14.56 -6.53
CA PRO A 53 -3.20 -15.28 -7.61
C PRO A 53 -1.69 -14.99 -7.66
N LEU A 54 -1.26 -13.76 -7.44
CA LEU A 54 0.17 -13.41 -7.40
C LEU A 54 0.87 -14.09 -6.21
N ALA A 55 0.25 -14.12 -5.04
CA ALA A 55 0.79 -14.81 -3.87
C ALA A 55 0.90 -16.34 -4.08
N GLU A 56 -0.10 -16.96 -4.71
CA GLU A 56 -0.11 -18.39 -5.03
C GLU A 56 1.00 -18.79 -6.01
N HIS A 57 1.38 -17.87 -6.90
CA HIS A 57 2.47 -18.04 -7.86
C HIS A 57 3.82 -17.50 -7.35
N HIS A 58 3.93 -17.25 -6.04
CA HIS A 58 5.16 -16.78 -5.37
C HIS A 58 5.73 -15.47 -5.94
N VAL A 59 4.85 -14.56 -6.35
CA VAL A 59 5.22 -13.19 -6.71
C VAL A 59 5.11 -12.32 -5.47
N SER A 60 6.24 -11.73 -5.06
CA SER A 60 6.28 -10.74 -3.99
C SER A 60 5.78 -9.39 -4.52
N VAL A 61 5.00 -8.69 -3.69
CA VAL A 61 4.37 -7.43 -4.05
C VAL A 61 4.58 -6.38 -2.97
N LEU A 62 4.72 -5.11 -3.37
CA LEU A 62 4.58 -3.97 -2.48
C LEU A 62 3.33 -3.18 -2.89
N MET A 63 2.57 -2.72 -1.91
CA MET A 63 1.36 -1.95 -2.17
C MET A 63 1.58 -0.47 -1.91
N LEU A 64 1.03 0.38 -2.78
CA LEU A 64 0.99 1.81 -2.59
C LEU A 64 -0.40 2.31 -2.97
N SER A 65 -1.31 2.27 -2.02
CA SER A 65 -2.60 2.94 -2.15
C SER A 65 -2.44 4.45 -1.99
N THR A 66 -2.97 5.20 -2.95
CA THR A 66 -3.06 6.66 -2.93
C THR A 66 -4.52 7.09 -2.84
N TYR A 67 -4.77 8.39 -2.76
CA TYR A 67 -6.12 8.94 -2.89
C TYR A 67 -6.77 8.57 -4.24
N GLN A 68 -5.97 8.46 -5.31
CA GLN A 68 -6.47 8.24 -6.67
C GLN A 68 -6.68 6.77 -7.01
N THR A 69 -5.73 5.89 -6.68
CA THR A 69 -5.76 4.48 -7.06
C THR A 69 -4.86 3.62 -6.17
N ASP A 70 -4.92 2.30 -6.37
CA ASP A 70 -4.06 1.32 -5.72
C ASP A 70 -2.97 0.84 -6.68
N PHE A 71 -1.72 1.20 -6.40
CA PHE A 71 -0.57 0.70 -7.15
C PHE A 71 -0.05 -0.59 -6.53
N ILE A 72 0.23 -1.57 -7.40
CA ILE A 72 0.83 -2.86 -7.02
C ILE A 72 2.20 -2.91 -7.67
N LEU A 73 3.25 -2.96 -6.86
CA LEU A 73 4.61 -3.03 -7.34
C LEU A 73 5.08 -4.48 -7.33
N VAL A 74 5.62 -4.94 -8.45
CA VAL A 74 6.20 -6.28 -8.64
C VAL A 74 7.64 -6.15 -9.10
N ARG A 75 8.51 -7.10 -8.78
CA ARG A 75 9.90 -7.07 -9.28
C ARG A 75 9.90 -7.28 -10.79
N GLU A 76 10.77 -6.57 -11.50
CA GLU A 76 10.88 -6.68 -12.97
C GLU A 76 11.09 -8.13 -13.44
N GLN A 77 11.92 -8.89 -12.72
CA GLN A 77 12.20 -10.30 -12.99
C GLN A 77 10.96 -11.22 -12.88
N ASP A 78 9.94 -10.82 -12.13
CA ASP A 78 8.72 -11.60 -11.92
C ASP A 78 7.62 -11.24 -12.96
N LEU A 79 7.86 -10.26 -13.84
CA LEU A 79 6.90 -9.79 -14.85
C LEU A 79 6.35 -10.91 -15.75
N PRO A 80 7.14 -11.90 -16.23
CA PRO A 80 6.59 -12.99 -17.04
C PRO A 80 5.56 -13.83 -16.27
N VAL A 81 5.81 -14.08 -14.98
CA VAL A 81 4.88 -14.82 -14.11
C VAL A 81 3.61 -13.99 -13.87
N VAL A 82 3.77 -12.68 -13.62
CA VAL A 82 2.64 -11.75 -13.47
C VAL A 82 1.74 -11.76 -14.70
N ILE A 83 2.31 -11.63 -15.90
CA ILE A 83 1.54 -11.64 -17.15
C ILE A 83 0.83 -12.98 -17.33
N HIS A 84 1.53 -14.09 -17.12
CA HIS A 84 0.94 -15.42 -17.24
C HIS A 84 -0.24 -15.60 -16.28
N THR A 85 -0.06 -15.24 -15.00
CA THR A 85 -1.06 -15.39 -13.94
C THR A 85 -2.28 -14.51 -14.20
N LEU A 86 -2.09 -13.24 -14.54
CA LEU A 86 -3.20 -12.28 -14.66
C LEU A 86 -3.89 -12.30 -16.03
N SER A 87 -3.23 -12.78 -17.09
CA SER A 87 -3.80 -12.81 -18.44
C SER A 87 -5.04 -13.71 -18.60
N GLN A 88 -5.30 -14.59 -17.63
CA GLN A 88 -6.49 -15.43 -17.63
C GLN A 88 -7.76 -14.64 -17.34
N GLU A 89 -7.66 -13.57 -16.55
CA GLU A 89 -8.80 -12.75 -16.12
C GLU A 89 -8.75 -11.31 -16.67
N PHE A 90 -7.56 -10.83 -17.05
CA PHE A 90 -7.34 -9.44 -17.45
C PHE A 90 -6.75 -9.31 -18.85
N ALA A 91 -7.23 -8.32 -19.60
CA ALA A 91 -6.50 -7.80 -20.75
C ALA A 91 -5.36 -6.92 -20.25
N ILE A 92 -4.13 -7.31 -20.53
CA ILE A 92 -2.93 -6.62 -20.02
C ILE A 92 -2.44 -5.61 -21.06
N TYR A 93 -2.22 -4.39 -20.60
CA TYR A 93 -1.67 -3.29 -21.38
C TYR A 93 -0.38 -2.80 -20.73
N ARG A 94 0.56 -2.36 -21.57
CA ARG A 94 1.79 -1.67 -21.16
C ARG A 94 1.72 -0.26 -21.70
N GLU A 95 2.01 0.71 -20.85
CA GLU A 95 2.15 2.09 -21.29
C GLU A 95 3.50 2.28 -22.00
N VAL A 96 3.47 2.76 -23.23
CA VAL A 96 4.65 3.11 -24.03
C VAL A 96 4.40 4.49 -24.61
N ASP A 97 5.24 5.46 -24.24
CA ASP A 97 5.10 6.87 -24.64
C ASP A 97 3.73 7.49 -24.27
N GLY A 98 3.13 7.05 -23.15
CA GLY A 98 1.82 7.51 -22.68
C GLY A 98 0.61 6.79 -23.30
N GLU A 99 0.83 5.84 -24.22
CA GLU A 99 -0.24 5.11 -24.90
C GLU A 99 -0.32 3.64 -24.44
N PRO A 100 -1.52 3.09 -24.21
CA PRO A 100 -1.69 1.71 -23.79
C PRO A 100 -1.51 0.73 -24.97
N VAL A 101 -0.45 -0.06 -24.93
CA VAL A 101 -0.15 -1.09 -25.93
C VAL A 101 -0.49 -2.48 -25.36
N PRO A 102 -1.30 -3.31 -26.06
CA PRO A 102 -1.66 -4.65 -25.57
C PRO A 102 -0.45 -5.58 -25.51
N VAL A 103 -0.35 -6.38 -24.44
CA VAL A 103 0.72 -7.37 -24.23
C VAL A 103 0.23 -8.74 -24.68
N ALA A 104 0.97 -9.41 -25.57
CA ALA A 104 0.64 -10.76 -26.03
C ALA A 104 1.12 -11.83 -25.04
N CYS A 105 0.32 -12.88 -24.82
CA CYS A 105 0.65 -13.98 -23.89
C CYS A 105 1.81 -14.89 -24.35
N ASP A 106 2.20 -14.86 -25.63
CA ASP A 106 3.15 -15.82 -26.21
C ASP A 106 4.61 -15.61 -25.74
N ASP A 107 4.94 -14.45 -25.15
CA ASP A 107 6.27 -14.18 -24.59
C ASP A 107 6.51 -14.85 -23.21
N ALA A 108 5.47 -15.43 -22.59
CA ALA A 108 5.52 -15.91 -21.21
C ALA A 108 6.15 -17.31 -21.02
N SER A 109 6.32 -18.12 -22.08
CA SER A 109 6.71 -19.53 -21.92
C SER A 109 8.22 -19.76 -21.68
N ASN A 110 9.08 -18.78 -21.94
CA ASN A 110 10.54 -18.99 -21.94
C ASN A 110 11.26 -18.54 -20.65
N GLY A 111 10.53 -17.99 -19.67
CA GLY A 111 11.10 -17.32 -18.50
C GLY A 111 10.71 -17.91 -17.15
N PHE A 112 10.14 -19.12 -17.08
CA PHE A 112 9.84 -19.79 -15.80
C PHE A 112 11.15 -20.15 -15.06
N HIS A 113 11.80 -19.15 -14.49
CA HIS A 113 12.79 -19.35 -13.46
C HIS A 113 12.10 -20.00 -12.27
N LYS A 114 12.67 -21.10 -11.81
CA LYS A 114 12.20 -21.88 -10.67
C LYS A 114 11.94 -20.91 -9.51
N ALA A 115 10.70 -20.89 -9.00
CA ALA A 115 10.30 -20.01 -7.90
C ALA A 115 11.39 -20.01 -6.82
N ARG A 116 11.95 -18.83 -6.54
CA ARG A 116 12.89 -18.68 -5.43
C ARG A 116 12.08 -19.04 -4.18
N LEU A 117 12.48 -20.08 -3.46
CA LEU A 117 11.92 -20.38 -2.14
C LEU A 117 12.30 -19.22 -1.22
N GLY A 118 11.44 -18.20 -1.17
CA GLY A 118 11.48 -17.18 -0.13
C GLY A 118 11.15 -17.80 1.23
N PRO A 119 11.16 -17.00 2.30
CA PRO A 119 10.66 -17.43 3.60
C PRO A 119 9.28 -18.07 3.45
N SER A 120 9.03 -19.18 4.15
CA SER A 120 7.69 -19.77 4.18
C SER A 120 6.70 -18.74 4.72
N PRO A 121 5.50 -18.60 4.14
CA PRO A 121 4.53 -17.60 4.58
C PRO A 121 4.24 -17.72 6.08
N THR A 122 4.52 -16.65 6.82
CA THR A 122 4.24 -16.59 8.26
C THR A 122 3.04 -15.70 8.53
N VAL A 123 2.30 -16.01 9.60
CA VAL A 123 1.23 -15.09 10.04
C VAL A 123 1.88 -13.99 10.84
N HIS A 124 1.81 -12.77 10.31
CA HIS A 124 2.45 -11.61 10.93
C HIS A 124 1.57 -11.05 12.07
N PRO A 125 2.17 -10.62 13.20
CA PRO A 125 1.43 -9.93 14.23
C PRO A 125 0.94 -8.58 13.69
N ILE A 126 -0.17 -8.12 14.25
CA ILE A 126 -0.80 -6.86 13.89
C ILE A 126 -0.85 -5.94 15.11
N GLN A 127 -0.79 -4.63 14.86
CA GLN A 127 -0.92 -3.59 15.88
C GLN A 127 -1.86 -2.50 15.35
N SER A 128 -2.81 -2.04 16.17
CA SER A 128 -3.70 -0.94 15.78
C SER A 128 -3.53 0.28 16.68
N PRO A 129 -2.76 1.29 16.24
CA PRO A 129 -2.66 2.55 16.99
C PRO A 129 -3.99 3.31 16.98
N GLN A 130 -4.19 4.20 17.96
CA GLN A 130 -5.44 4.97 18.12
C GLN A 130 -5.54 6.21 17.21
N ASN A 131 -4.50 6.52 16.43
CA ASN A 131 -4.55 7.63 15.48
C ASN A 131 -5.73 7.47 14.52
N ARG A 132 -6.30 8.61 14.14
CA ARG A 132 -7.32 8.71 13.10
C ARG A 132 -6.67 9.38 11.89
N PHE A 133 -6.59 8.67 10.78
CA PHE A 133 -5.92 9.13 9.58
C PHE A 133 -6.92 9.70 8.58
N CYS A 134 -6.49 10.74 7.87
CA CYS A 134 -7.18 11.31 6.73
C CYS A 134 -6.42 10.94 5.46
N ILE A 135 -7.16 10.61 4.40
CA ILE A 135 -6.60 10.43 3.06
C ILE A 135 -7.07 11.63 2.22
N LEU A 136 -6.10 12.38 1.72
CA LEU A 136 -6.28 13.73 1.20
C LEU A 136 -5.63 13.86 -0.18
N THR A 137 -6.15 14.78 -0.98
CA THR A 137 -5.52 15.25 -2.20
C THR A 137 -5.38 16.78 -2.18
N LEU A 138 -4.60 17.29 -3.11
CA LEU A 138 -4.25 18.70 -3.21
C LEU A 138 -4.08 19.07 -4.68
N ASP A 139 -4.57 20.24 -5.06
CA ASP A 139 -4.25 20.83 -6.35
C ASP A 139 -2.73 21.14 -6.39
N PRO A 140 -1.96 20.61 -7.36
CA PRO A 140 -0.52 20.86 -7.48
C PRO A 140 -0.15 22.35 -7.48
N ASP A 141 -0.99 23.22 -8.03
CA ASP A 141 -0.75 24.67 -8.07
C ASP A 141 -0.80 25.30 -6.67
N THR A 142 -1.46 24.64 -5.71
CA THR A 142 -1.59 25.08 -4.31
C THR A 142 -0.53 24.48 -3.39
N LEU A 143 0.28 23.51 -3.86
CA LEU A 143 1.36 22.90 -3.08
C LEU A 143 2.33 23.93 -2.47
N PRO A 144 2.76 25.00 -3.18
CA PRO A 144 3.63 26.02 -2.60
C PRO A 144 3.02 26.72 -1.37
N ALA A 145 1.69 26.82 -1.27
CA ALA A 145 1.02 27.47 -0.15
C ALA A 145 1.11 26.66 1.15
N ILE A 146 1.27 25.33 1.07
CA ILE A 146 1.43 24.46 2.23
C ILE A 146 2.87 23.98 2.46
N ALA A 147 3.81 24.36 1.58
CA ALA A 147 5.16 23.79 1.55
C ALA A 147 5.92 23.97 2.87
N THR A 148 5.80 25.12 3.54
CA THR A 148 6.47 25.38 4.82
C THR A 148 5.93 24.49 5.94
N THR A 149 4.60 24.36 6.05
CA THR A 149 3.96 23.44 7.01
C THR A 149 4.30 21.99 6.69
N LEU A 150 4.31 21.61 5.41
CA LEU A 150 4.70 20.26 4.98
C LEU A 150 6.15 19.93 5.36
N MET A 151 7.08 20.86 5.13
CA MET A 151 8.48 20.70 5.53
C MET A 151 8.62 20.60 7.06
N ASP A 152 7.92 21.44 7.81
CA ASP A 152 7.89 21.38 9.28
C ASP A 152 7.42 20.02 9.79
N VAL A 153 6.35 19.48 9.21
CA VAL A 153 5.78 18.18 9.57
C VAL A 153 6.72 17.02 9.21
N LEU A 154 7.32 17.04 8.01
CA LEU A 154 8.15 15.94 7.52
C LEU A 154 9.56 15.91 8.13
N PHE A 155 10.17 17.06 8.39
CA PHE A 155 11.60 17.15 8.70
C PHE A 155 11.91 17.71 10.09
N TYR A 156 10.99 18.44 10.72
CA TYR A 156 11.27 19.15 11.98
C TYR A 156 10.36 18.73 13.14
N SER A 157 9.20 18.15 12.87
CA SER A 157 8.32 17.58 13.88
C SER A 157 8.91 16.27 14.40
N HIS A 158 9.56 16.31 15.55
CA HIS A 158 10.12 15.12 16.18
C HIS A 158 8.99 14.15 16.58
N SER A 159 9.04 12.93 16.06
CA SER A 159 8.36 11.79 16.67
C SER A 159 8.94 11.57 18.05
N ALA A 160 8.12 11.63 19.11
CA ALA A 160 8.56 11.18 20.44
C ALA A 160 9.18 9.79 20.30
N SER A 161 10.40 9.68 20.80
CA SER A 161 11.36 8.57 20.68
C SER A 161 10.75 7.16 20.70
N LYS A 162 11.17 6.32 19.74
CA LYS A 162 11.33 4.88 19.97
C LYS A 162 12.64 4.64 20.72
N GLU A 163 12.61 4.62 22.05
CA GLU A 163 13.60 3.89 22.84
C GLU A 163 12.91 3.32 24.10
N GLY A 164 12.74 2.00 24.12
CA GLY A 164 12.33 1.24 25.30
C GLY A 164 11.28 0.17 25.01
N SER A 165 11.63 -1.10 25.26
CA SER A 165 10.75 -2.23 25.63
C SER A 165 9.51 -2.49 24.75
N SER A 166 9.54 -3.55 23.92
CA SER A 166 8.82 -4.80 24.21
C SER A 166 7.34 -4.61 24.60
N ASP A 167 6.45 -5.12 23.74
CA ASP A 167 5.11 -5.56 24.12
C ASP A 167 4.20 -4.55 24.85
N ASP A 168 4.14 -3.29 24.39
CA ASP A 168 2.97 -2.46 24.71
C ASP A 168 1.96 -2.53 23.56
N PRO A 169 0.86 -3.31 23.71
CA PRO A 169 -0.18 -3.41 22.69
C PRO A 169 -0.93 -2.08 22.49
N ASP A 170 -0.86 -1.16 23.45
CA ASP A 170 -1.53 0.15 23.41
C ASP A 170 -0.54 1.27 23.03
N LEU A 171 -0.09 1.28 21.77
CA LEU A 171 0.48 2.52 21.22
C LEU A 171 -0.67 3.52 21.07
N ASP A 172 -0.76 4.49 21.99
CA ASP A 172 -1.72 5.60 21.89
C ASP A 172 -1.63 6.31 20.54
N SER A 173 -0.42 6.42 19.97
CA SER A 173 -0.23 6.96 18.63
C SER A 173 1.05 6.47 17.95
N ILE A 174 1.05 6.45 16.62
CA ILE A 174 2.21 6.20 15.76
C ILE A 174 2.49 7.43 14.88
N PRO A 175 3.77 7.83 14.71
CA PRO A 175 4.13 8.81 13.70
C PRO A 175 4.04 8.17 12.31
N PHE A 176 3.03 8.56 11.53
CA PHE A 176 2.89 8.13 10.14
C PHE A 176 2.40 9.28 9.28
N PHE A 177 3.12 9.54 8.19
CA PHE A 177 2.78 10.53 7.17
C PHE A 177 3.23 9.98 5.82
N ALA A 178 2.33 9.91 4.85
CA ALA A 178 2.65 9.52 3.49
C ALA A 178 2.39 10.70 2.55
N PHE A 179 3.35 10.99 1.69
CA PHE A 179 3.23 11.97 0.60
C PHE A 179 3.64 11.28 -0.69
N SER A 180 2.82 11.44 -1.72
CA SER A 180 3.11 10.94 -3.06
C SER A 180 2.73 11.98 -4.10
N LEU A 181 3.60 12.14 -5.09
CA LEU A 181 3.37 12.90 -6.31
C LEU A 181 3.64 11.95 -7.47
N ILE A 182 2.58 11.44 -8.10
CA ILE A 182 2.66 10.44 -9.16
C ILE A 182 1.84 10.97 -10.35
N GLU A 183 2.46 11.07 -11.52
CA GLU A 183 1.80 11.58 -12.75
C GLU A 183 1.12 12.94 -12.56
N GLY A 184 1.69 13.79 -11.70
CA GLY A 184 1.14 15.12 -11.38
C GLY A 184 0.02 15.11 -10.33
N TYR A 185 -0.44 13.94 -9.87
CA TYR A 185 -1.44 13.84 -8.81
C TYR A 185 -0.79 13.76 -7.43
N ILE A 186 -1.29 14.57 -6.50
CA ILE A 186 -0.86 14.57 -5.11
C ILE A 186 -1.81 13.72 -4.27
N SER A 187 -1.22 12.86 -3.44
CA SER A 187 -1.95 12.12 -2.41
C SER A 187 -1.18 12.18 -1.09
N ILE A 188 -1.91 12.47 -0.02
CA ILE A 188 -1.38 12.67 1.32
C ILE A 188 -2.18 11.82 2.31
N VAL A 189 -1.48 11.05 3.13
CA VAL A 189 -2.07 10.37 4.30
C VAL A 189 -1.42 10.95 5.54
N MET A 190 -2.23 11.47 6.48
CA MET A 190 -1.72 12.06 7.72
C MET A 190 -2.72 11.88 8.85
N ASP A 191 -2.27 12.03 10.10
CA ASP A 191 -3.14 12.10 11.27
C ASP A 191 -4.07 13.33 11.20
N ALA A 192 -5.34 13.16 11.57
CA ALA A 192 -6.33 14.22 11.71
C ALA A 192 -5.86 15.35 12.64
N GLU A 193 -5.08 15.06 13.68
CA GLU A 193 -4.47 16.09 14.53
C GLU A 193 -3.39 16.89 13.79
N THR A 194 -2.65 16.24 12.89
CA THR A 194 -1.65 16.91 12.04
C THR A 194 -2.31 17.76 10.96
N GLN A 195 -3.45 17.31 10.41
CA GLN A 195 -4.22 18.07 9.43
C GLN A 195 -4.61 19.46 9.94
N LYS A 196 -4.87 19.63 11.24
CA LYS A 196 -5.22 20.93 11.86
C LYS A 196 -4.12 21.99 11.74
N LYS A 197 -2.87 21.59 11.46
CA LYS A 197 -1.75 22.51 11.21
C LYS A 197 -1.78 23.12 9.81
N PHE A 198 -2.53 22.51 8.89
CA PHE A 198 -2.64 22.94 7.50
C PHE A 198 -3.85 23.88 7.29
N PRO A 199 -3.81 24.75 6.27
CA PRO A 199 -4.97 25.53 5.86
C PRO A 199 -6.13 24.60 5.44
N SER A 200 -7.29 24.77 6.07
CA SER A 200 -8.44 23.87 5.92
C SER A 200 -9.13 23.94 4.55
N ASP A 201 -8.86 24.98 3.77
CA ASP A 201 -9.47 25.26 2.47
C ASP A 201 -8.69 24.66 1.29
N LEU A 202 -7.46 24.21 1.51
CA LEU A 202 -6.60 23.67 0.45
C LEU A 202 -6.63 22.14 0.37
N LEU A 203 -6.77 21.45 1.50
CA LEU A 203 -6.76 19.99 1.54
C LEU A 203 -8.14 19.43 1.19
N LEU A 204 -8.19 18.63 0.13
CA LEU A 204 -9.42 18.02 -0.38
C LEU A 204 -9.54 16.58 0.11
N THR A 205 -10.76 16.15 0.42
CA THR A 205 -11.06 14.76 0.79
C THR A 205 -12.41 14.33 0.20
N SER A 206 -12.56 13.03 -0.08
CA SER A 206 -13.75 12.47 -0.74
C SER A 206 -15.01 12.57 0.11
N SER A 207 -14.85 12.52 1.43
CA SER A 207 -15.96 12.29 2.37
C SER A 207 -15.82 13.19 3.60
N CYS A 208 -16.84 13.99 3.87
CA CYS A 208 -16.86 14.84 5.06
C CYS A 208 -16.95 13.94 6.33
N GLY A 209 -15.85 13.85 7.07
CA GLY A 209 -15.78 13.14 8.35
C GLY A 209 -15.35 11.67 8.29
N GLU A 210 -15.03 11.13 7.10
CA GLU A 210 -14.51 9.76 7.01
C GLU A 210 -13.05 9.72 7.45
N LEU A 211 -12.81 9.03 8.57
CA LEU A 211 -11.49 8.83 9.13
C LEU A 211 -11.15 7.35 9.17
N TRP A 212 -9.85 7.08 9.11
CA TRP A 212 -9.31 5.75 8.91
C TRP A 212 -8.48 5.33 10.11
N ARG A 213 -8.66 4.09 10.56
CA ARG A 213 -7.80 3.46 11.55
C ARG A 213 -6.75 2.62 10.88
N MET A 214 -5.55 2.63 11.44
CA MET A 214 -4.43 1.85 10.92
C MET A 214 -4.38 0.47 11.60
N VAL A 215 -4.05 -0.53 10.80
CA VAL A 215 -3.53 -1.82 11.22
C VAL A 215 -2.13 -1.95 10.64
N ARG A 216 -1.12 -1.84 11.50
CA ARG A 216 0.28 -2.09 11.16
C ARG A 216 0.56 -3.58 11.22
N ILE A 217 1.24 -4.10 10.20
CA ILE A 217 1.50 -5.52 10.00
C ILE A 217 3.02 -5.76 10.03
N GLY A 218 3.43 -6.77 10.82
CA GLY A 218 4.82 -7.19 10.97
C GLY A 218 5.40 -6.82 12.34
N GLY A 219 5.94 -7.82 13.04
CA GLY A 219 6.67 -7.65 14.30
C GLY A 219 8.16 -7.40 14.10
N GLN A 220 8.67 -7.77 12.94
CA GLN A 220 10.04 -7.55 12.47
C GLN A 220 9.98 -7.02 11.03
N PRO A 221 11.08 -6.42 10.51
CA PRO A 221 11.14 -6.03 9.11
C PRO A 221 10.77 -7.20 8.18
N LEU A 222 9.74 -6.99 7.36
CA LEU A 222 9.17 -8.03 6.48
C LEU A 222 10.11 -8.42 5.33
N GLY A 223 11.00 -7.50 4.94
CA GLY A 223 11.81 -7.66 3.74
C GLY A 223 10.97 -7.62 2.47
N PHE A 224 11.54 -8.15 1.38
CA PHE A 224 10.96 -8.02 0.03
C PHE A 224 10.72 -9.35 -0.69
N ASP A 225 11.04 -10.47 -0.05
CA ASP A 225 10.94 -11.81 -0.66
C ASP A 225 9.75 -12.62 -0.18
N GLU A 226 9.19 -12.31 1.00
CA GLU A 226 8.04 -13.03 1.54
C GLU A 226 6.78 -12.70 0.74
N CYS A 227 6.13 -13.74 0.22
CA CYS A 227 4.91 -13.62 -0.57
C CYS A 227 3.67 -13.84 0.28
N GLY A 228 2.56 -13.21 -0.11
CA GLY A 228 1.25 -13.46 0.51
C GLY A 228 0.96 -12.67 1.79
N ILE A 229 1.84 -11.75 2.21
CA ILE A 229 1.58 -10.83 3.34
C ILE A 229 0.36 -9.95 3.05
N VAL A 230 0.27 -9.37 1.85
CA VAL A 230 -0.90 -8.58 1.47
C VAL A 230 -2.14 -9.47 1.33
N ALA A 231 -1.98 -10.68 0.74
CA ALA A 231 -3.07 -11.63 0.54
C ALA A 231 -3.71 -12.08 1.85
N GLN A 232 -2.90 -12.34 2.89
CA GLN A 232 -3.44 -12.72 4.19
C GLN A 232 -4.31 -11.60 4.77
N ILE A 233 -4.01 -10.32 4.55
CA ILE A 233 -4.80 -9.18 5.06
C ILE A 233 -6.00 -8.89 4.16
N ALA A 234 -5.78 -8.68 2.86
CA ALA A 234 -6.80 -8.24 1.92
C ALA A 234 -7.89 -9.29 1.68
N GLY A 235 -7.55 -10.59 1.71
CA GLY A 235 -8.52 -11.68 1.52
C GLY A 235 -9.66 -11.71 2.53
N PRO A 236 -9.39 -11.79 3.84
CA PRO A 236 -10.41 -11.71 4.90
C PRO A 236 -11.18 -10.41 4.89
N LEU A 237 -10.52 -9.27 4.66
CA LEU A 237 -11.21 -7.98 4.58
C LEU A 237 -12.18 -7.96 3.39
N ALA A 238 -11.78 -8.51 2.24
CA ALA A 238 -12.67 -8.67 1.09
C ALA A 238 -13.81 -9.65 1.36
N ALA A 239 -13.59 -10.71 2.14
CA ALA A 239 -14.65 -11.64 2.54
C ALA A 239 -15.67 -11.01 3.50
N ALA A 240 -15.25 -10.02 4.29
CA ALA A 240 -16.09 -9.23 5.17
C ALA A 240 -16.63 -7.93 4.51
N ASP A 241 -16.34 -7.70 3.23
CA ASP A 241 -16.70 -6.49 2.47
C ASP A 241 -16.24 -5.17 3.13
N ILE A 242 -15.03 -5.18 3.69
CA ILE A 242 -14.41 -4.03 4.35
C ILE A 242 -13.48 -3.32 3.38
N SER A 243 -13.67 -2.01 3.18
CA SER A 243 -12.76 -1.17 2.39
C SER A 243 -11.40 -1.06 3.06
N ALA A 244 -10.32 -1.08 2.28
CA ALA A 244 -8.97 -0.88 2.82
C ALA A 244 -8.01 -0.23 1.81
N TYR A 245 -7.30 0.81 2.26
CA TYR A 245 -6.08 1.29 1.63
C TYR A 245 -4.89 0.53 2.22
N TYR A 246 -3.86 0.26 1.41
CA TYR A 246 -2.70 -0.51 1.85
C TYR A 246 -1.40 0.17 1.40
N ILE A 247 -0.52 0.45 2.36
CA ILE A 247 0.77 1.11 2.11
C ILE A 247 1.89 0.27 2.71
N SER A 248 2.71 -0.29 1.83
CA SER A 248 3.97 -0.94 2.18
C SER A 248 5.07 0.10 2.36
N THR A 249 5.74 0.06 3.50
CA THR A 249 6.97 0.81 3.75
C THR A 249 8.18 -0.11 3.59
N PHE A 250 9.39 0.40 3.83
CA PHE A 250 10.60 -0.42 3.74
C PHE A 250 10.59 -1.61 4.71
N ASN A 251 9.98 -1.48 5.89
CA ASN A 251 10.04 -2.49 6.94
C ASN A 251 8.69 -3.14 7.26
N PHE A 252 7.60 -2.40 7.12
CA PHE A 252 6.28 -2.82 7.61
C PHE A 252 5.20 -2.47 6.59
N ASP A 253 4.12 -3.22 6.67
CA ASP A 253 2.89 -2.97 5.92
C ASP A 253 1.86 -2.26 6.80
N HIS A 254 1.01 -1.45 6.18
CA HIS A 254 -0.01 -0.67 6.88
C HIS A 254 -1.31 -0.75 6.08
N ALA A 255 -2.35 -1.31 6.69
CA ALA A 255 -3.72 -1.25 6.17
C ALA A 255 -4.47 -0.13 6.87
N LEU A 256 -5.17 0.72 6.13
CA LEU A 256 -6.08 1.74 6.63
C LEU A 256 -7.50 1.29 6.33
N VAL A 257 -8.31 1.16 7.38
CA VAL A 257 -9.70 0.70 7.33
C VAL A 257 -10.63 1.75 7.94
N PRO A 258 -11.93 1.76 7.62
CA PRO A 258 -12.89 2.70 8.22
C PRO A 258 -12.85 2.63 9.74
N GLU A 259 -12.86 3.79 10.41
CA GLU A 259 -12.72 3.84 11.86
C GLU A 259 -13.83 3.11 12.63
N ASP A 260 -15.07 3.18 12.13
CA ASP A 260 -16.24 2.58 12.75
C ASP A 260 -16.19 1.04 12.72
N GLY A 261 -15.36 0.47 11.84
CA GLY A 261 -15.24 -0.97 11.63
C GLY A 261 -13.99 -1.61 12.25
N ILE A 262 -13.18 -0.85 13.01
CA ILE A 262 -11.87 -1.33 13.46
C ILE A 262 -11.95 -2.60 14.33
N ASP A 263 -12.93 -2.69 15.24
CA ASP A 263 -13.08 -3.87 16.11
C ASP A 263 -13.39 -5.14 15.30
N SER A 264 -14.27 -5.01 14.30
CA SER A 264 -14.59 -6.10 13.37
C SER A 264 -13.37 -6.50 12.54
N VAL A 265 -12.58 -5.52 12.09
CA VAL A 265 -11.32 -5.78 11.39
C VAL A 265 -10.38 -6.58 12.29
N ILE A 266 -10.15 -6.14 13.53
CA ILE A 266 -9.24 -6.85 14.45
C ILE A 266 -9.70 -8.28 14.71
N GLU A 267 -11.00 -8.53 14.91
CA GLU A 267 -11.55 -9.87 15.09
C GLU A 267 -11.31 -10.77 13.87
N VAL A 268 -11.68 -10.29 12.67
CA VAL A 268 -11.44 -10.99 11.39
C VAL A 268 -9.95 -11.28 11.22
N LEU A 269 -9.12 -10.32 11.62
CA LEU A 269 -7.69 -10.40 11.46
C LEU A 269 -7.03 -11.36 12.47
N GLN A 270 -7.53 -11.46 13.71
CA GLN A 270 -7.04 -12.37 14.76
C GLN A 270 -7.44 -13.82 14.51
N ASN A 271 -8.65 -14.08 13.99
CA ASN A 271 -9.11 -15.45 13.67
C ASN A 271 -8.17 -16.21 12.71
N ARG A 272 -7.40 -15.48 11.89
CA ARG A 272 -6.36 -16.07 11.03
C ARG A 272 -5.15 -16.60 11.79
N GLN A 273 -4.76 -15.95 12.88
CA GLN A 273 -3.65 -16.39 13.72
C GLN A 273 -4.01 -17.73 14.39
N GLU A 274 -5.27 -17.88 14.83
CA GLU A 274 -5.75 -19.09 15.50
C GLU A 274 -5.99 -20.27 14.56
N SER A 275 -6.47 -20.03 13.33
CA SER A 275 -6.84 -21.09 12.37
C SER A 275 -5.67 -21.91 11.80
N ARG A 276 -4.42 -21.59 12.16
CA ARG A 276 -3.20 -22.31 11.71
C ARG A 276 -2.36 -22.89 12.85
N CYS A 277 -2.81 -22.77 14.11
CA CYS A 277 -2.25 -23.50 15.26
C CYS A 277 -2.94 -24.86 15.43
#